data_AF-A0A2D9QDZ5-F1
#
_entry.id   AF-A0A2D9QDZ5-F1
#
_cell.length_a   1.000
_cell.length_b   1.000
_cell.length_c   1.000
_cell.angle_alpha   90.00
_cell.angle_beta   90.00
_cell.angle_gamma   90.00
#
_symmetry.space_group_name_H-M   'P 1'
#
loop_
_entity.id
_entity.type
_entity.pdbx_description
1 polymer ?
#
loop_
_entity_poly.entity_id
_entity_poly.type
_entity_poly.pdbx_seq_one_letter_code
_entity_poly.pdbx_strand_id
1 'polypeptide(L)'
;MGQNIIKYSAAATLLGVSANAQENLELIGVPTPSGTGFQPAVTELARDLQWLDGMLLIIITAISLFVVFLLGYVIFKFNRKANPEPSS
;
A
#
# COMPACT_ATOMS: atom_id res chain seq x y z
N MET A 1 0.82 6.23 -59.99
CA MET A 1 0.17 5.41 -58.92
C MET A 1 0.96 5.35 -57.60
N GLY A 2 2.08 6.09 -57.42
CA GLY A 2 2.95 5.97 -56.23
C GLY A 2 2.84 7.07 -55.16
N GLN A 3 2.22 8.22 -55.43
CA GLN A 3 2.19 9.34 -54.45
C GLN A 3 1.17 9.17 -53.31
N ASN A 4 0.07 8.44 -53.54
CA ASN A 4 -0.97 8.26 -52.52
C ASN A 4 -0.48 7.36 -51.37
N ILE A 5 0.36 6.37 -51.67
CA ILE A 5 0.93 5.44 -50.69
C ILE A 5 1.80 6.18 -49.66
N ILE A 6 2.57 7.17 -50.11
CA ILE A 6 3.43 7.98 -49.25
C ILE A 6 2.59 8.87 -48.32
N LYS A 7 1.47 9.44 -48.82
CA LYS A 7 0.55 10.25 -48.01
C LYS A 7 -0.14 9.43 -46.91
N TYR A 8 -0.59 8.22 -47.23
CA TYR A 8 -1.22 7.32 -46.24
C TYR A 8 -0.20 6.79 -45.22
N SER A 9 1.05 6.53 -45.63
CA SER A 9 2.11 6.14 -44.70
C SER A 9 2.51 7.26 -43.74
N ALA A 10 2.61 8.50 -44.22
CA ALA A 10 2.90 9.65 -43.35
C ALA A 10 1.77 9.89 -42.33
N ALA A 11 0.50 9.76 -42.76
CA ALA A 11 -0.64 9.81 -41.85
C ALA A 11 -0.62 8.67 -40.82
N ALA A 12 -0.25 7.45 -41.21
CA ALA A 12 -0.12 6.31 -40.30
C ALA A 12 1.01 6.50 -39.26
N THR A 13 2.13 7.10 -39.65
CA THR A 13 3.21 7.44 -38.71
C THR A 13 2.80 8.55 -37.74
N LEU A 14 2.10 9.58 -38.20
CA LEU A 14 1.57 10.67 -37.34
C LEU A 14 0.51 10.17 -36.35
N LEU A 15 -0.42 9.32 -36.80
CA LEU A 15 -1.42 8.69 -35.94
C LEU A 15 -0.78 7.68 -34.98
N GLY A 16 0.23 6.92 -35.42
CA GLY A 16 0.98 5.99 -34.57
C GLY A 16 1.78 6.69 -33.46
N VAL A 17 2.34 7.87 -33.71
CA VAL A 17 3.01 8.68 -32.68
C VAL A 17 2.01 9.17 -31.62
N SER A 18 0.79 9.53 -32.00
CA SER A 18 -0.26 9.92 -31.04
C SER A 18 -0.74 8.76 -30.16
N ALA A 19 -0.69 7.51 -30.65
CA ALA A 19 -1.03 6.32 -29.87
C ALA A 19 0.04 5.97 -28.82
N ASN A 20 1.33 6.14 -29.15
CA ASN A 20 2.44 5.93 -28.20
C ASN A 20 2.52 7.03 -27.12
N ALA A 21 1.97 8.23 -27.39
CA ALA A 21 1.90 9.31 -26.40
C ALA A 21 0.87 9.03 -25.29
N GLN A 22 -0.15 8.21 -25.54
CA GLN A 22 -1.14 7.79 -24.54
C GLN A 22 -0.61 6.67 -23.63
N GLU A 23 0.41 5.94 -24.05
CA GLU A 23 1.04 4.85 -23.30
C GLU A 23 1.88 5.35 -22.10
N ASN A 24 2.17 6.66 -22.06
CA ASN A 24 2.88 7.34 -20.96
C ASN A 24 1.94 8.01 -19.94
N LEU A 25 0.66 7.61 -19.87
CA LEU A 25 -0.17 8.00 -18.73
C LEU A 25 0.16 7.10 -17.54
N GLU A 26 0.70 7.68 -16.46
CA GLU A 26 0.94 6.94 -15.22
C GLU A 26 -0.37 6.34 -14.70
N LEU A 27 -0.36 5.03 -14.52
CA LEU A 27 -1.48 4.24 -14.04
C LEU A 27 -1.58 4.45 -12.53
N ILE A 28 -2.22 5.55 -12.10
CA ILE A 28 -2.36 5.86 -10.67
C ILE A 28 -3.64 5.18 -10.15
N GLY A 29 -3.55 4.48 -9.02
CA GLY A 29 -4.68 3.77 -8.39
C GLY A 29 -4.84 2.31 -8.80
N VAL A 30 -3.73 1.64 -9.14
CA VAL A 30 -3.68 0.18 -9.30
C VAL A 30 -2.99 -0.48 -8.09
N PRO A 31 -3.46 -1.65 -7.64
CA PRO A 31 -2.79 -2.39 -6.57
C PRO A 31 -1.42 -2.88 -7.05
N THR A 32 -0.37 -2.62 -6.27
CA THR A 32 0.95 -3.19 -6.50
C THR A 32 0.99 -4.63 -6.00
N PRO A 33 1.57 -5.60 -6.75
CA PRO A 33 1.75 -6.96 -6.26
C PRO A 33 2.44 -6.98 -4.89
N SER A 34 1.85 -7.69 -3.92
CA SER A 34 2.35 -7.80 -2.54
C SER A 34 2.40 -6.49 -1.74
N GLY A 35 1.63 -5.47 -2.12
CA GLY A 35 1.48 -4.25 -1.31
C GLY A 35 0.78 -4.50 0.02
N THR A 36 1.31 -3.96 1.12
CA THR A 36 0.73 -4.07 2.48
C THR A 36 0.07 -2.76 2.94
N GLY A 37 0.30 -1.66 2.24
CA GLY A 37 -0.25 -0.34 2.54
C GLY A 37 -1.34 0.08 1.56
N PHE A 38 -1.77 1.34 1.69
CA PHE A 38 -2.76 1.93 0.79
C PHE A 38 -2.17 2.24 -0.59
N GLN A 39 -3.07 2.30 -1.57
CA GLN A 39 -2.76 2.80 -2.91
C GLN A 39 -2.45 4.31 -2.89
N PRO A 40 -1.76 4.88 -3.90
CA PRO A 40 -1.45 6.30 -3.94
C PRO A 40 -2.69 7.19 -3.80
N ALA A 41 -2.67 8.15 -2.86
CA ALA A 41 -3.78 9.07 -2.66
C ALA A 41 -3.88 10.09 -3.80
N VAL A 42 -4.97 10.01 -4.57
CA VAL A 42 -5.29 10.93 -5.67
C VAL A 42 -6.28 12.04 -5.28
N THR A 43 -6.79 12.01 -4.05
CA THR A 43 -7.72 13.01 -3.51
C THR A 43 -7.26 13.49 -2.12
N GLU A 44 -7.67 14.70 -1.75
CA GLU A 44 -7.44 15.27 -0.41
C GLU A 44 -8.02 14.36 0.69
N LEU A 45 -9.23 13.82 0.46
CA LEU A 45 -9.89 12.91 1.39
C LEU A 45 -9.09 11.60 1.60
N ALA A 46 -8.51 11.05 0.52
CA ALA A 46 -7.68 9.84 0.63
C ALA A 46 -6.40 10.10 1.43
N ARG A 47 -5.82 11.30 1.30
CA ARG A 47 -4.63 11.71 2.06
C ARG A 47 -4.93 11.83 3.55
N ASP A 48 -6.05 12.45 3.90
CA ASP A 48 -6.49 12.59 5.30
C ASP A 48 -6.78 11.23 5.95
N LEU A 49 -7.42 10.32 5.20
CA LEU A 49 -7.68 8.96 5.68
C LEU A 49 -6.38 8.19 5.94
N GLN A 50 -5.43 8.24 5.02
CA GLN A 50 -4.15 7.55 5.16
C GLN A 50 -3.33 8.11 6.33
N TRP A 51 -3.41 9.42 6.55
CA TRP A 51 -2.78 10.05 7.71
C TRP A 51 -3.44 9.62 9.02
N LEU A 52 -4.77 9.61 9.08
CA LEU A 52 -5.54 9.16 10.24
C LEU A 52 -5.23 7.70 10.57
N ASP A 53 -5.24 6.82 9.56
CA ASP A 53 -4.91 5.41 9.73
C ASP A 53 -3.48 5.24 10.23
N GLY A 54 -2.50 5.96 9.66
CA GLY A 54 -1.11 5.91 10.11
C GLY A 54 -0.93 6.32 11.58
N MET A 55 -1.59 7.39 12.00
CA MET A 55 -1.58 7.83 13.41
C MET A 55 -2.21 6.76 14.32
N LEU A 56 -3.37 6.22 13.93
CA LEU A 56 -4.05 5.17 14.71
C LEU A 56 -3.23 3.88 14.76
N LEU A 57 -2.60 3.47 13.65
CA LEU A 57 -1.78 2.27 13.54
C LEU A 57 -0.61 2.31 14.53
N ILE A 58 0.05 3.47 14.67
CA ILE A 58 1.13 3.65 15.65
C ILE A 58 0.60 3.48 17.08
N ILE A 59 -0.56 4.07 17.41
CA ILE A 59 -1.16 4.00 18.74
C ILE A 59 -1.55 2.55 19.09
N ILE A 60 -2.28 1.86 18.21
CA ILE A 60 -2.75 0.50 18.48
C ILE A 60 -1.57 -0.49 18.52
N THR A 61 -0.53 -0.27 17.72
CA THR A 61 0.68 -1.10 17.74
C THR A 61 1.41 -0.95 19.08
N ALA A 62 1.54 0.27 19.60
CA ALA A 62 2.14 0.50 20.91
C ALA A 62 1.37 -0.19 22.04
N ILE A 63 0.03 -0.09 22.04
CA ILE A 63 -0.82 -0.76 23.04
C ILE A 63 -0.73 -2.28 22.91
N SER A 64 -0.75 -2.81 21.68
CA SER A 64 -0.67 -4.25 21.44
C SER A 64 0.67 -4.81 21.90
N LEU A 65 1.78 -4.11 21.64
CA LEU A 65 3.09 -4.47 22.17
C LEU A 65 3.14 -4.43 23.69
N PHE A 66 2.49 -3.43 24.32
CA PHE A 66 2.38 -3.38 25.78
C PHE A 66 1.62 -4.59 26.35
N VAL A 67 0.50 -4.97 25.74
CA VAL A 67 -0.26 -6.16 26.16
C VAL A 67 0.53 -7.45 25.94
N VAL A 68 1.18 -7.61 24.78
CA VAL A 68 2.05 -8.75 24.50
C VAL A 68 3.20 -8.84 25.50
N PHE A 69 3.77 -7.70 25.88
CA PHE A 69 4.79 -7.61 26.91
C PHE A 69 4.27 -8.05 28.29
N LEU A 70 3.11 -7.55 28.72
CA LEU A 70 2.49 -7.98 29.98
C LEU A 70 2.16 -9.48 29.99
N LEU A 71 1.64 -10.00 28.89
CA LEU A 71 1.32 -11.42 28.77
C LEU A 71 2.59 -12.26 28.83
N GLY A 72 3.65 -11.85 28.12
CA GLY A 72 4.96 -12.48 28.21
C GLY A 72 5.49 -12.47 29.65
N TYR A 73 5.42 -11.33 30.33
CA TYR A 73 5.81 -11.21 31.73
C TYR A 73 5.03 -12.17 32.63
N VAL A 74 3.70 -12.27 32.46
CA VAL A 74 2.86 -13.18 33.23
C VAL A 74 3.24 -14.64 32.98
N ILE A 75 3.47 -15.03 31.73
CA ILE A 75 3.88 -16.39 31.37
C ILE A 75 5.23 -16.74 32.00
N PHE A 76 6.22 -15.85 31.93
CA PHE A 76 7.54 -16.14 32.50
C PHE A 76 7.52 -16.14 34.03
N LYS A 77 6.82 -15.20 34.66
CA LYS A 77 6.84 -15.01 36.12
C LYS A 77 5.90 -15.94 36.87
N PHE A 78 4.70 -16.21 36.34
CA PHE A 78 3.63 -16.92 37.04
C PHE A 78 3.34 -18.32 36.48
N ASN A 79 4.20 -18.88 35.62
CA ASN A 79 4.11 -20.29 35.25
C ASN A 79 4.26 -21.18 36.50
N ARG A 80 3.57 -22.33 36.53
CA ARG A 80 3.57 -23.33 37.61
C ARG A 80 4.96 -23.70 38.14
N LYS A 81 5.97 -23.71 37.27
CA LYS A 81 7.36 -23.97 37.68
C LYS A 81 7.96 -22.84 38.54
N ALA A 82 7.67 -21.59 38.19
CA ALA A 82 8.20 -20.40 38.86
C ALA A 82 7.30 -19.91 40.00
N ASN A 83 6.01 -20.23 39.95
CA ASN A 83 5.02 -19.89 40.97
C ASN A 83 4.15 -21.11 41.33
N PRO A 84 4.66 -22.05 42.15
CA PRO A 84 3.96 -23.30 42.48
C PRO A 84 2.74 -23.11 43.41
N GLU A 85 2.74 -22.08 44.26
CA GLU A 85 1.61 -21.72 45.12
C GLU A 85 0.98 -20.41 44.61
N PRO A 86 -0.15 -20.45 43.87
CA PRO A 86 -0.79 -19.25 43.33
C PRO A 86 -1.39 -18.41 44.47
N SER A 87 -1.32 -17.08 44.32
CA SER A 87 -2.05 -16.19 45.23
C SER A 87 -3.55 -16.43 45.06
N SER A 88 -4.27 -16.49 46.19
CA SER A 88 -5.73 -16.58 46.25
C SER A 88 -6.42 -15.27 45.87
#